data_AF-A0AA39SYZ5-F1
#
_entry.id   AF-A0AA39SYZ5-F1
#
_cell.length_a   1.000
_cell.length_b   1.000
_cell.length_c   1.000
_cell.angle_alpha   90.00
_cell.angle_beta   90.00
_cell.angle_gamma   90.00
#
_symmetry.space_group_name_H-M   'P 1'
#
loop_
_entity.id
_entity.type
_entity.pdbx_description
1 polymer ?
#
loop_
_entity_poly.entity_id
_entity_poly.type
_entity_poly.pdbx_seq_one_letter_code
_entity_poly.pdbx_strand_id
1 'polypeptide(L)' 'MKQKIVMKVQMSCQKCRTESLKLVAKEDGVSFVGLEGAEKDKVVVIGEGVDAVKLATSLRNKVGHTELISVAEQK' A
#
# COMPACT_ATOMS: atom_id res chain seq x y z
N MET A 1 -17.39 -4.25 4.79
CA MET A 1 -16.72 -3.32 5.74
C MET A 1 -15.41 -2.90 5.12
N LYS A 2 -15.10 -1.60 5.14
CA LYS A 2 -13.84 -1.11 4.59
C LYS A 2 -12.70 -1.37 5.58
N GLN A 3 -11.50 -1.53 5.07
CA GLN A 3 -10.27 -1.72 5.84
C GLN A 3 -9.28 -0.62 5.47
N LYS A 4 -8.62 -0.06 6.47
CA LYS A 4 -7.46 0.82 6.32
C LYS A 4 -6.20 0.00 6.54
N ILE A 5 -5.39 -0.11 5.50
CA ILE A 5 -4.12 -0.83 5.49
C ILE A 5 -2.99 0.19 5.38
N VAL A 6 -1.99 0.06 6.24
CA VAL A 6 -0.80 0.93 6.24
C VAL A 6 0.43 0.05 6.07
N MET A 7 1.23 0.37 5.05
CA MET A 7 2.45 -0.35 4.70
C MET A 7 3.61 0.61 4.58
N LYS A 8 4.77 0.26 5.12
CA LYS A 8 6.01 1.00 4.86
C LYS A 8 6.73 0.33 3.70
N VAL A 9 7.06 1.09 2.66
CA VAL A 9 7.73 0.60 1.46
C VAL A 9 9.01 1.40 1.28
N GLN A 10 10.14 0.71 1.12
CA GLN A 10 11.40 1.35 0.80
C GLN A 10 11.38 1.82 -0.67
N MET A 11 11.04 3.10 -0.87
CA MET A 11 11.00 3.72 -2.19
C MET A 11 12.18 4.69 -2.37
N SER A 12 13.27 4.23 -2.98
CA SER A 12 14.47 5.04 -3.19
C SER A 12 14.38 5.98 -4.40
N CYS A 13 13.32 5.88 -5.21
CA CYS A 13 13.21 6.62 -6.47
C CYS A 13 11.78 7.10 -6.77
N GLN A 14 11.64 8.18 -7.55
CA GLN A 14 10.32 8.70 -7.93
C GLN A 14 9.53 7.71 -8.79
N LYS A 15 10.19 6.96 -9.67
CA LYS A 15 9.57 5.88 -10.46
C LYS A 15 8.98 4.80 -9.56
N CYS A 16 9.71 4.43 -8.50
CA CYS A 16 9.33 3.44 -7.50
C CYS A 16 8.02 3.86 -6.79
N ARG A 17 7.88 5.15 -6.45
CA ARG A 17 6.65 5.73 -5.88
C ARG A 17 5.47 5.67 -6.83
N THR A 18 5.69 5.95 -8.11
CA THR A 18 4.63 5.86 -9.11
C THR A 18 4.21 4.41 -9.35
N GLU A 19 5.14 3.47 -9.40
CA GLU A 19 4.85 2.05 -9.56
C GLU A 19 4.12 1.45 -8.36
N SER A 20 4.52 1.80 -7.14
CA SER A 20 3.82 1.35 -5.94
C SER A 20 2.37 1.82 -5.92
N LEU A 21 2.13 3.10 -6.25
CA LEU A 21 0.78 3.66 -6.32
C LEU A 21 -0.07 2.97 -7.39
N LYS A 22 0.49 2.78 -8.59
CA LYS A 22 -0.20 2.09 -9.69
C LYS A 22 -0.52 0.63 -9.35
N LEU A 23 0.39 -0.06 -8.69
CA LEU A 23 0.21 -1.44 -8.29
C LEU A 23 -0.94 -1.58 -7.29
N VAL A 24 -0.95 -0.71 -6.28
CA VAL A 24 -1.96 -0.72 -5.24
C VAL A 24 -3.31 -0.31 -5.79
N ALA A 25 -3.36 0.73 -6.63
CA ALA A 25 -4.60 1.18 -7.25
C ALA A 25 -5.21 0.14 -8.21
N LYS A 26 -4.43 -0.87 -8.64
CA LYS A 26 -4.90 -1.95 -9.51
C LYS A 26 -5.52 -3.12 -8.73
N GLU A 27 -5.25 -3.27 -7.43
CA GLU A 27 -5.87 -4.36 -6.67
C GLU A 27 -7.38 -4.13 -6.52
N ASP A 28 -8.13 -5.21 -6.71
CA ASP A 28 -9.57 -5.22 -6.53
C ASP A 28 -9.95 -4.85 -5.10
N GLY A 29 -11.05 -4.09 -4.98
CA GLY A 29 -11.56 -3.63 -3.68
C GLY A 29 -10.93 -2.34 -3.17
N VAL A 30 -9.86 -1.84 -3.78
CA VAL A 30 -9.23 -0.58 -3.39
C VAL A 30 -10.11 0.61 -3.77
N SER A 31 -10.49 1.43 -2.78
CA SER A 31 -11.22 2.69 -2.97
C SER A 31 -10.32 3.93 -2.88
N PHE A 32 -9.24 3.85 -2.11
CA PHE A 32 -8.33 4.98 -1.91
C PHE A 32 -6.90 4.50 -1.72
N VAL A 33 -5.97 5.26 -2.28
CA VAL A 33 -4.53 5.08 -2.09
C VAL A 33 -3.90 6.44 -1.80
N GLY A 34 -3.03 6.50 -0.80
CA GLY A 34 -2.24 7.68 -0.47
C GLY A 34 -0.82 7.32 -0.06
N LEU A 35 0.07 8.31 -0.13
CA LEU A 35 1.40 8.24 0.50
C LEU A 35 1.41 9.14 1.73
N GLU A 36 1.82 8.58 2.86
CA GLU A 36 2.03 9.27 4.13
C GLU A 36 3.49 9.10 4.61
N GLY A 37 3.82 9.77 5.71
CA GLY A 37 5.17 9.79 6.29
C GLY A 37 6.01 10.96 5.78
N ALA A 38 6.95 11.42 6.61
CA ALA A 38 7.83 12.54 6.28
C ALA A 38 8.64 12.28 5.00
N GLU A 39 9.00 11.03 4.76
CA GLU A 39 9.78 10.60 3.58
C GLU A 39 8.90 10.07 2.43
N LYS A 40 7.57 10.11 2.59
CA LYS A 40 6.59 9.49 1.69
C LYS A 40 6.86 8.01 1.48
N ASP A 41 7.23 7.33 2.55
CA ASP A 41 7.61 5.92 2.63
C ASP A 41 6.45 5.03 3.07
N LYS A 42 5.30 5.60 3.48
CA LYS A 42 4.13 4.83 3.90
C LYS A 42 3.04 4.87 2.84
N VAL A 43 2.61 3.72 2.37
CA VAL A 43 1.43 3.55 1.53
C VAL A 43 0.22 3.30 2.41
N VAL A 44 -0.81 4.12 2.24
CA VAL A 44 -2.10 3.94 2.90
C VAL A 44 -3.12 3.51 1.86
N VAL A 45 -3.84 2.45 2.17
CA VAL A 45 -4.86 1.87 1.30
C VAL A 45 -6.15 1.77 2.07
N ILE A 46 -7.24 2.22 1.46
CA ILE A 46 -8.58 1.98 1.99
C ILE A 46 -9.36 1.22 0.95
N GLY A 47 -9.96 0.10 1.33
CA GLY A 47 -10.73 -0.73 0.42
C GLY A 47 -11.56 -1.77 1.14
N GLU A 48 -12.40 -2.49 0.40
CA GLU A 48 -13.21 -3.58 0.90
C GLU A 48 -12.79 -4.89 0.21
N GLY A 49 -12.51 -5.93 0.99
CA GLY A 49 -12.03 -7.21 0.45
C GLY A 49 -10.57 -7.18 -0.04
N VAL A 50 -9.77 -6.20 0.40
CA VAL A 50 -8.36 -6.07 0.02
C VAL A 50 -7.50 -7.04 0.84
N ASP A 51 -6.81 -7.95 0.15
CA ASP A 51 -5.83 -8.83 0.79
C ASP A 51 -4.52 -8.09 1.08
N ALA A 52 -4.33 -7.70 2.33
CA ALA A 52 -3.14 -6.98 2.79
C ALA A 52 -1.84 -7.79 2.61
N VAL A 53 -1.87 -9.12 2.74
CA VAL A 53 -0.66 -9.96 2.63
C VAL A 53 -0.25 -10.08 1.17
N LYS A 54 -1.21 -10.32 0.28
CA LYS A 54 -0.98 -10.36 -1.17
C LYS A 54 -0.49 -9.02 -1.70
N LEU A 55 -1.07 -7.92 -1.22
CA LEU A 55 -0.65 -6.57 -1.58
C LEU A 55 0.78 -6.28 -1.10
N ALA A 56 1.11 -6.62 0.16
CA ALA A 56 2.45 -6.44 0.71
C ALA A 56 3.49 -7.24 -0.09
N THR A 57 3.16 -8.49 -0.43
CA THR A 57 4.02 -9.38 -1.21
C THR A 57 4.27 -8.82 -2.61
N SER A 58 3.23 -8.28 -3.26
CA SER A 58 3.34 -7.68 -4.58
C SER A 58 4.23 -6.43 -4.59
N LEU A 59 4.13 -5.58 -3.56
CA LEU A 59 5.02 -4.43 -3.36
C LEU A 59 6.45 -4.89 -3.08
N ARG A 60 6.64 -5.93 -2.26
CA ARG A 60 7.95 -6.49 -1.96
C ARG A 60 8.69 -6.99 -3.19
N ASN A 61 7.96 -7.61 -4.11
CA ASN A 61 8.52 -8.19 -5.32
C ASN A 61 8.82 -7.16 -6.42
N LYS A 62 7.99 -6.11 -6.55
CA LYS A 62 8.10 -5.16 -7.68
C LYS A 62 8.73 -3.82 -7.33
N VAL A 63 8.62 -3.37 -6.09
CA VAL A 63 9.04 -2.02 -5.69
C VAL A 63 10.25 -2.10 -4.78
N GLY A 64 10.17 -2.87 -3.70
CA GLY A 64 11.24 -2.96 -2.71
C GLY A 64 10.73 -3.40 -1.36
N HIS A 65 11.62 -3.43 -0.36
CA HIS A 65 11.30 -3.92 0.97
C HIS A 65 10.00 -3.28 1.51
N THR A 66 9.05 -4.13 1.89
CA THR A 66 7.72 -3.71 2.32
C THR A 66 7.40 -4.35 3.66
N GLU A 67 6.95 -3.53 4.62
CA GLU A 67 6.53 -3.93 5.95
C GLU A 67 5.06 -3.57 6.13
N LEU A 68 4.25 -4.54 6.53
CA LEU A 68 2.87 -4.30 6.91
C LEU A 68 2.83 -3.71 8.32
N ILE A 69 2.43 -2.45 8.45
CA ILE A 69 2.43 -1.73 9.72
C ILE A 69 1.12 -1.96 10.47
N SER A 70 -0.01 -1.87 9.79
CA SER A 70 -1.33 -2.04 10.40
C SER A 70 -2.39 -2.41 9.39
N VAL A 71 -3.37 -3.19 9.84
CA VAL A 71 -4.64 -3.45 9.16
C VAL A 71 -5.74 -3.20 10.18
N ALA A 72 -6.58 -2.21 9.93
CA ALA A 72 -7.69 -1.86 10.81
C ALA A 72 -8.99 -1.81 10.01
N GLU A 73 -10.08 -2.28 10.60
CA GLU A 73 -11.41 -2.06 10.02
C GLU A 73 -11.81 -0.59 10.19
N GLN A 74 -12.33 -0.02 9.11
CA GLN A 74 -12.89 1.31 9.09
C GLN A 74 -14.42 1.15 9.21
N LYS A 75 -14.93 1.45 10.41
CA LYS A 75 -16.37 1.48 10.71
C LYS A 75 -17.05 2.66 10.05
#